data_AF-A0A1A0LT32-F1
#
_entry.id   AF-A0A1A0LT32-F1
#
_cell.length_a   1.000
_cell.length_b   1.000
_cell.length_c   1.000
_cell.angle_alpha   90.00
_cell.angle_beta   90.00
_cell.angle_gamma   90.00
#
_symmetry.space_group_name_H-M   'P 1'
#
loop_
_entity.id
_entity.type
_entity.pdbx_description
1 polymer ?
#
loop_
_entity_poly.entity_id
_entity_poly.type
_entity_poly.pdbx_seq_one_letter_code
_entity_poly.pdbx_strand_id
1 'polypeptide(L)'
;MSIATDGDLANGNFAIEDLSTGLRASGFGQVGDGRSFSFRLDDKRVLIVEVYRPRLSGPVPQEEDVVAVSSRSLAHVDVHDERSLAAAVRDAVADAQPVQRNH
;
A
#
# COMPACT_ATOMS: atom_id res chain seq x y z
N MET A 1 -8.35 -11.47 19.01
CA MET A 1 -9.29 -10.57 18.32
C MET A 1 -8.73 -9.17 18.49
N SER A 2 -7.87 -8.73 17.57
CA SER A 2 -7.21 -7.42 17.69
C SER A 2 -8.16 -6.36 17.14
N ILE A 3 -8.62 -5.49 18.04
CA ILE A 3 -9.49 -4.38 17.70
C ILE A 3 -8.57 -3.31 17.11
N ALA A 4 -8.58 -3.15 15.79
CA ALA A 4 -7.94 -2.03 15.13
C ALA A 4 -8.64 -0.76 15.61
N THR A 5 -7.84 0.19 16.09
CA THR A 5 -8.27 1.48 16.61
C THR A 5 -9.08 2.23 15.55
N ASP A 6 -10.40 2.23 15.70
CA ASP A 6 -11.43 2.95 14.91
C ASP A 6 -11.31 4.49 15.02
N GLY A 7 -10.18 5.02 15.51
CA GLY A 7 -10.01 6.42 15.89
C GLY A 7 -9.27 7.30 14.89
N ASP A 8 -8.54 6.73 13.92
CA ASP A 8 -7.67 7.50 13.01
C ASP A 8 -8.15 7.50 11.54
N LEU A 9 -9.33 6.92 11.28
CA LEU A 9 -9.96 6.88 9.95
C LEU A 9 -10.69 8.19 9.60
N ALA A 10 -10.83 9.13 10.54
CA ALA A 10 -11.73 10.28 10.41
C ALA A 10 -11.19 11.45 9.55
N ASN A 11 -9.89 11.47 9.21
CA ASN A 11 -9.24 12.70 8.71
C ASN A 11 -8.68 12.62 7.28
N GLY A 12 -9.04 11.61 6.47
CA GLY A 12 -8.51 11.50 5.11
C GLY A 12 -6.97 11.49 5.10
N ASN A 13 -6.38 10.84 6.10
CA ASN A 13 -4.94 10.75 6.28
C ASN A 13 -4.49 9.33 5.89
N PHE A 14 -3.31 9.21 5.30
CA PHE A 14 -2.71 7.91 4.94
C PHE A 14 -2.61 7.01 6.18
N ALA A 15 -3.21 5.82 6.11
CA ALA A 15 -3.23 4.84 7.20
C ALA A 15 -2.83 3.45 6.69
N ILE A 16 -1.97 2.77 7.44
CA ILE A 16 -1.61 1.37 7.20
C ILE A 16 -2.42 0.52 8.19
N GLU A 17 -3.27 -0.37 7.68
CA GLU A 17 -4.12 -1.23 8.52
C GLU A 17 -3.38 -2.48 8.98
N ASP A 18 -2.59 -3.07 8.08
CA ASP A 18 -1.75 -4.22 8.36
C ASP A 18 -0.35 -4.01 7.77
N LEU A 19 0.67 -4.34 8.55
CA LEU A 19 2.08 -4.15 8.21
C LEU A 19 2.88 -5.34 8.74
N SER A 20 3.25 -6.25 7.85
CA SER A 20 4.23 -7.28 8.14
C SER A 20 5.61 -6.80 7.71
N THR A 21 6.57 -6.81 8.64
CA THR A 21 7.99 -6.52 8.38
C THR A 21 8.77 -7.78 8.03
N GLY A 22 10.04 -7.62 7.65
CA GLY A 22 10.99 -8.70 7.38
C GLY A 22 11.25 -8.97 5.89
N LEU A 23 11.81 -10.14 5.57
CA LEU A 23 12.27 -10.48 4.22
C LEU A 23 11.13 -10.57 3.19
N ARG A 24 9.91 -10.86 3.65
CA ARG A 24 8.67 -10.88 2.85
C ARG A 24 7.67 -9.90 3.43
N ALA A 25 8.10 -8.65 3.57
CA ALA A 25 7.23 -7.60 4.06
C ALA A 25 6.00 -7.42 3.15
N SER A 26 4.84 -7.24 3.74
CA SER A 26 3.58 -7.06 3.01
C SER A 26 2.54 -6.42 3.90
N GLY A 27 1.52 -5.84 3.30
CA GLY A 27 0.41 -5.30 4.05
C GLY A 27 -0.57 -4.54 3.18
N PHE A 28 -1.51 -3.88 3.83
CA PHE A 28 -2.55 -3.08 3.18
C PHE A 28 -2.99 -1.92 4.05
N GLY A 29 -3.64 -0.94 3.42
CA GLY A 29 -4.16 0.22 4.10
C GLY A 29 -5.02 1.10 3.21
N GLN A 30 -5.25 2.32 3.66
CA GLN A 30 -6.05 3.32 2.96
C GLN A 30 -5.27 4.60 2.75
N VAL A 31 -5.36 5.11 1.52
CA VAL A 31 -4.96 6.46 1.16
C VAL A 31 -6.08 7.39 1.57
N GLY A 32 -5.74 8.55 2.10
CA GLY A 32 -6.66 9.57 2.60
C GLY A 32 -7.78 10.05 1.66
N ASP A 33 -7.67 9.70 0.38
CA ASP A 33 -8.63 9.95 -0.69
C ASP A 33 -9.72 8.84 -0.78
N GLY A 34 -9.82 7.96 0.22
CA GLY A 34 -10.76 6.83 0.25
C GLY A 34 -10.38 5.65 -0.65
N ARG A 35 -9.13 5.63 -1.14
CA ARG A 35 -8.60 4.56 -1.98
C ARG A 35 -7.84 3.55 -1.13
N SER A 36 -8.13 2.27 -1.25
CA SER A 36 -7.32 1.24 -0.60
C SER A 36 -6.02 1.01 -1.37
N PHE A 37 -4.96 0.62 -0.68
CA PHE A 37 -3.72 0.18 -1.29
C PHE A 37 -3.23 -1.11 -0.66
N SER A 38 -2.51 -1.92 -1.43
CA SER A 38 -1.74 -3.06 -0.95
C SER A 38 -0.27 -2.84 -1.27
N PHE A 39 0.61 -3.47 -0.49
CA PHE A 39 2.02 -3.50 -0.82
C PHE A 39 2.63 -4.86 -0.50
N ARG A 40 3.68 -5.19 -1.25
CA ARG A 40 4.45 -6.42 -1.10
C ARG A 40 5.91 -6.17 -1.43
N LEU A 41 6.79 -6.77 -0.64
CA LEU A 41 8.19 -6.92 -0.94
C LEU A 41 8.40 -8.24 -1.71
N ASP A 42 8.92 -8.12 -2.92
CA ASP A 42 9.32 -9.28 -3.71
C ASP A 42 10.71 -9.79 -3.30
N ASP A 43 11.08 -10.99 -3.74
CA ASP A 43 12.34 -11.68 -3.37
C ASP A 43 13.60 -10.84 -3.74
N LYS A 44 13.47 -9.88 -4.66
CA LYS A 44 14.53 -8.93 -5.06
C LYS A 44 14.61 -7.67 -4.18
N ARG A 45 13.95 -7.63 -3.02
CA ARG A 45 13.79 -6.42 -2.19
C ARG A 45 13.17 -5.26 -2.97
N VAL A 46 12.23 -5.56 -3.85
CA VAL A 46 11.46 -4.55 -4.58
C VAL A 46 10.10 -4.44 -3.91
N LEU A 47 9.80 -3.26 -3.37
CA LEU A 47 8.49 -2.91 -2.85
C LEU A 47 7.59 -2.58 -4.03
N ILE A 48 6.52 -3.34 -4.17
CA ILE A 48 5.45 -3.12 -5.12
C ILE A 48 4.27 -2.58 -4.33
N VAL A 49 3.72 -1.46 -4.76
CA VAL A 49 2.53 -0.83 -4.19
C VAL A 49 1.47 -0.74 -5.26
N GLU A 50 0.27 -1.20 -4.93
CA GLU A 50 -0.90 -1.15 -5.81
C GLU A 50 -2.01 -0.37 -5.12
N VAL A 51 -2.51 0.68 -5.78
CA VAL A 51 -3.61 1.50 -5.28
C VAL A 51 -4.88 1.14 -6.06
N TYR A 52 -5.93 0.76 -5.35
CA TYR A 52 -7.21 0.32 -5.91
C TYR A 52 -8.21 1.48 -6.03
N ARG A 53 -9.24 1.28 -6.87
CA ARG A 53 -10.37 2.21 -7.00
C ARG A 53 -11.14 2.32 -5.68
N PRO A 54 -11.67 3.51 -5.35
CA PRO A 54 -12.43 3.74 -4.11
C PRO A 54 -13.83 3.08 -4.11
N ARG A 55 -14.17 2.29 -5.13
CA ARG A 55 -15.47 1.59 -5.27
C ARG A 55 -15.28 0.28 -6.02
N LEU A 56 -14.70 -0.70 -5.32
CA LEU A 56 -14.66 -2.08 -5.78
C LEU A 56 -16.10 -2.61 -5.87
N SER A 57 -16.67 -2.60 -7.08
CA SER A 57 -18.04 -3.07 -7.32
C SER A 57 -18.17 -4.60 -7.26
N GLY A 58 -17.05 -5.33 -7.14
CA GLY A 58 -17.00 -6.79 -7.08
C GLY A 58 -16.39 -7.33 -5.78
N PRO A 59 -16.72 -8.57 -5.38
CA PRO A 59 -16.22 -9.20 -4.15
C PRO A 59 -14.72 -9.54 -4.19
N VAL A 60 -14.06 -9.48 -5.35
CA VAL A 60 -12.63 -9.74 -5.51
C VAL A 60 -12.01 -8.60 -6.33
N PRO A 61 -11.15 -7.76 -5.72
CA PRO A 61 -10.33 -6.80 -6.46
C PRO A 61 -9.54 -7.53 -7.54
N GLN A 62 -9.73 -7.13 -8.78
CA GLN A 62 -8.92 -7.64 -9.88
C GLN A 62 -7.74 -6.69 -10.12
N GLU A 63 -6.72 -7.14 -10.86
CA GLU A 63 -5.61 -6.26 -11.29
C GLU A 63 -6.14 -5.07 -12.12
N GLU A 64 -7.28 -5.25 -12.80
CA GLU A 64 -8.03 -4.17 -13.47
C GLU A 64 -8.68 -3.16 -12.51
N ASP A 65 -8.68 -3.36 -11.20
CA ASP A 65 -9.13 -2.34 -10.24
C ASP A 65 -7.98 -1.45 -9.76
N VAL A 66 -6.75 -1.75 -10.16
CA VAL A 66 -5.59 -0.94 -9.84
C VAL A 66 -5.61 0.34 -10.68
N VAL A 67 -5.58 1.48 -9.99
CA VAL A 67 -5.54 2.83 -10.60
C VAL A 67 -4.15 3.42 -10.60
N ALA A 68 -3.30 3.05 -9.65
CA ALA A 68 -1.92 3.50 -9.60
C ALA A 68 -1.02 2.39 -9.10
N VAL A 69 0.17 2.30 -9.66
CA VAL A 69 1.20 1.34 -9.27
C VAL A 69 2.51 2.08 -9.03
N SER A 70 3.23 1.66 -8.00
CA SER A 70 4.62 2.04 -7.77
C SER A 70 5.47 0.80 -7.57
N SER A 71 6.70 0.84 -8.06
CA SER A 71 7.70 -0.16 -7.73
C SER A 71 9.01 0.54 -7.37
N ARG A 72 9.58 0.19 -6.22
CA ARG A 72 10.82 0.80 -5.73
C ARG A 72 11.71 -0.22 -5.04
N SER A 73 13.01 -0.11 -5.24
CA SER A 73 13.97 -0.94 -4.52
C SER A 73 14.12 -0.48 -3.06
N LEU A 74 14.00 -1.42 -2.12
CA LEU A 74 14.31 -1.24 -0.70
C LEU A 74 15.73 -1.72 -0.36
N ALA A 75 16.65 -1.74 -1.32
CA ALA A 75 18.03 -2.17 -1.08
C ALA A 75 18.74 -1.37 0.04
N HIS A 76 18.34 -0.11 0.22
CA HIS A 76 18.91 0.80 1.23
C HIS A 76 17.97 1.08 2.42
N VAL A 77 16.82 0.41 2.49
CA VAL A 77 15.83 0.59 3.56
C VAL A 77 15.89 -0.61 4.49
N ASP A 78 15.85 -0.38 5.81
CA ASP A 78 15.73 -1.47 6.77
C ASP A 78 14.29 -1.99 6.79
N VAL A 79 14.11 -3.19 6.26
CA VAL A 79 12.79 -3.87 6.20
C VAL A 79 12.40 -4.56 7.50
N HIS A 80 13.32 -4.66 8.48
CA HIS A 80 13.01 -5.19 9.81
C HIS A 80 12.48 -4.10 10.74
N ASP A 81 12.78 -2.83 10.45
CA ASP A 81 12.24 -1.70 11.18
C ASP A 81 10.90 -1.27 10.59
N GLU A 82 9.86 -1.34 11.42
CA GLU A 82 8.49 -0.98 11.08
C GLU A 82 8.38 0.48 10.62
N ARG A 83 9.11 1.39 11.26
CA ARG A 83 9.08 2.82 10.93
C ARG A 83 9.71 3.10 9.58
N SER A 84 10.87 2.47 9.31
CA SER A 84 11.56 2.57 8.03
C SER A 84 10.71 2.01 6.89
N LEU A 85 10.06 0.86 7.09
CA LEU A 85 9.17 0.27 6.10
C LEU A 85 7.92 1.13 5.86
N ALA A 86 7.25 1.60 6.92
CA ALA A 86 6.08 2.45 6.81
C ALA A 86 6.38 3.76 6.06
N ALA A 87 7.54 4.37 6.32
CA ALA A 87 7.99 5.55 5.58
C ALA A 87 8.21 5.24 4.09
N ALA A 88 8.88 4.12 3.78
CA ALA A 88 9.09 3.71 2.39
C ALA A 88 7.78 3.38 1.64
N VAL A 89 6.80 2.78 2.32
CA VAL A 89 5.46 2.52 1.77
C VAL A 89 4.73 3.85 1.51
N ARG A 90 4.77 4.79 2.46
CA ARG A 90 4.18 6.11 2.29
C ARG A 90 4.76 6.85 1.08
N ASP A 91 6.09 6.85 0.95
CA ASP A 91 6.78 7.47 -0.19
C ASP A 91 6.39 6.77 -1.50
N ALA A 92 6.35 5.44 -1.53
CA ALA A 92 5.97 4.68 -2.71
C ALA A 92 4.51 4.91 -3.13
N VAL A 93 3.60 5.08 -2.16
CA VAL A 93 2.19 5.47 -2.40
C VAL A 93 2.12 6.89 -2.96
N ALA A 94 2.93 7.82 -2.47
CA ALA A 94 3.01 9.18 -2.99
C ALA A 94 3.58 9.23 -4.41
N ASP A 95 4.54 8.35 -4.73
CA ASP A 95 5.16 8.23 -6.05
C ASP A 95 4.32 7.40 -7.05
N ALA A 96 3.26 6.71 -6.57
CA ALA A 96 2.46 5.81 -7.38
C ALA A 96 1.87 6.52 -8.60
N GLN A 97 2.22 6.01 -9.79
CA GLN A 97 1.80 6.61 -11.04
C GLN A 97 0.46 6.03 -11.48
N PRO A 98 -0.47 6.87 -11.97
CA PRO A 98 -1.73 6.39 -12.52
C PRO A 98 -1.47 5.43 -13.68
N VAL A 99 -2.10 4.26 -13.66
CA VAL A 99 -2.06 3.33 -14.79
C VAL A 99 -2.90 3.93 -15.90
N GLN A 100 -2.26 4.41 -16.97
CA GLN A 100 -2.96 4.89 -18.16
C GLN A 100 -3.68 3.71 -18.81
N ARG A 101 -4.98 3.60 -18.58
CA ARG A 101 -5.86 2.74 -19.36
C ARG A 101 -6.53 3.58 -20.42
N ASN A 102 -6.05 3.42 -21.65
CA ASN A 102 -6.70 3.97 -22.82
C ASN A 102 -8.06 3.24 -22.97
N HIS A 103 -9.14 3.97 -22.70
CA HIS A 103 -10.51 3.51 -22.95
C HIS A 103 -10.82 3.57 -24.44
#